data_AF-A0A368P724-F1
#
_entry.id   AF-A0A368P724-F1
#
_cell.length_a   1.000
_cell.length_b   1.000
_cell.length_c   1.000
_cell.angle_alpha   90.00
_cell.angle_beta   90.00
_cell.angle_gamma   90.00
#
_symmetry.space_group_name_H-M   'P 1'
#
loop_
_entity.id
_entity.type
_entity.pdbx_description
1 polymer ?
#
loop_
_entity_poly.entity_id
_entity_poly.type
_entity_poly.pdbx_seq_one_letter_code
_entity_poly.pdbx_strand_id
1 'polypeptide(L)'
;MRDKSYKRHIAKTITWRFIGTIDTIILSWFITGDPYAGLKIGLAEITTKSILYYLHERVWFKINLSKEGVSLESRKRHLAKTITWRIVGTLDTMTLAWIISGNPLAALQIGLAEVVTKMLFYYLHERAWYRVDYGLRDRNKTL
;
A
#
# COMPACT_ATOMS: atom_id res chain seq x y z
N MET A 1 -18.38 24.41 -5.90
CA MET A 1 -18.28 24.07 -4.45
C MET A 1 -17.01 23.26 -4.25
N ARG A 2 -16.02 23.74 -3.47
CA ARG A 2 -14.80 22.97 -3.17
C ARG A 2 -15.18 21.78 -2.28
N ASP A 3 -15.01 20.57 -2.78
CA ASP A 3 -15.19 19.37 -1.97
C ASP A 3 -14.23 19.42 -0.77
N LYS A 4 -14.78 19.56 0.43
CA LYS A 4 -14.00 19.66 1.69
C LYS A 4 -13.52 18.28 2.18
N SER A 5 -13.84 17.19 1.46
CA SER A 5 -13.40 15.81 1.76
C SER A 5 -11.88 15.62 1.67
N TYR A 6 -11.15 16.51 0.98
CA TYR A 6 -9.71 16.38 0.77
C TYR A 6 -8.92 16.25 2.10
N LYS A 7 -9.35 16.95 3.16
CA LYS A 7 -8.73 16.88 4.49
C LYS A 7 -8.85 15.48 5.09
N ARG A 8 -9.99 14.83 4.91
CA ARG A 8 -10.26 13.45 5.35
C ARG A 8 -9.39 12.47 4.57
N HIS A 9 -9.30 12.64 3.24
CA HIS A 9 -8.49 11.74 2.40
C HIS A 9 -7.00 11.82 2.73
N ILE A 10 -6.44 13.02 2.91
CA ILE A 10 -5.05 13.19 3.33
C ILE A 10 -4.81 12.52 4.70
N ALA A 11 -5.70 12.75 5.67
CA ALA A 11 -5.58 12.14 7.00
C ALA A 11 -5.67 10.60 6.95
N LYS A 12 -6.58 10.04 6.14
CA LYS A 12 -6.67 8.60 5.89
C LYS A 12 -5.40 8.02 5.29
N THR A 13 -4.81 8.69 4.31
CA THR A 13 -3.55 8.25 3.68
C THR A 13 -2.41 8.25 4.70
N ILE A 14 -2.25 9.33 5.47
CA ILE A 14 -1.19 9.42 6.48
C ILE A 14 -1.36 8.33 7.54
N THR A 15 -2.56 8.19 8.11
CA THR A 15 -2.83 7.17 9.14
C THR A 15 -2.62 5.75 8.61
N TRP A 16 -3.02 5.47 7.36
CA TRP A 16 -2.78 4.17 6.73
C TRP A 16 -1.30 3.88 6.52
N ARG A 17 -0.51 4.89 6.11
CA ARG A 17 0.95 4.72 5.95
C ARG A 17 1.63 4.36 7.25
N PHE A 18 1.25 5.00 8.36
CA PHE A 18 1.79 4.64 9.68
C PHE A 18 1.43 3.21 10.08
N ILE A 19 0.15 2.82 9.97
CA ILE A 19 -0.29 1.48 10.36
C ILE A 19 0.40 0.41 9.51
N GLY A 20 0.43 0.59 8.18
CA GLY A 20 1.03 -0.38 7.28
C GLY A 20 2.54 -0.53 7.44
N THR A 21 3.27 0.55 7.76
CA THR A 21 4.72 0.47 8.04
C THR A 21 4.99 -0.22 9.37
N ILE A 22 4.23 0.10 10.42
CA ILE A 22 4.36 -0.54 11.73
C ILE A 22 4.08 -2.04 11.62
N ASP A 23 3.04 -2.41 10.88
CA ASP A 23 2.69 -3.80 10.59
C ASP A 23 3.86 -4.56 9.91
N THR A 24 4.43 -4.03 8.82
CA THR A 24 5.60 -4.66 8.18
C THR A 24 6.75 -4.85 9.18
N ILE A 25 7.06 -3.84 9.99
CA ILE A 25 8.18 -3.90 10.96
C ILE A 25 7.93 -4.99 12.00
N ILE A 26 6.71 -5.05 12.57
CA ILE A 26 6.34 -6.02 13.61
C ILE A 26 6.32 -7.43 13.03
N LEU A 27 5.70 -7.64 11.87
CA LEU A 27 5.67 -8.95 11.21
C LEU A 27 7.06 -9.44 10.86
N SER A 28 7.88 -8.55 10.29
CA SER A 28 9.24 -8.88 9.93
C SER A 28 10.05 -9.24 11.17
N TRP A 29 9.97 -8.46 12.25
CA TRP A 29 10.61 -8.81 13.53
C TRP A 29 10.13 -10.16 14.06
N PHE A 30 8.81 -10.38 14.12
CA PHE A 30 8.27 -11.63 14.66
C PHE A 30 8.72 -12.86 13.87
N ILE A 31 8.82 -12.74 12.55
CA ILE A 31 9.20 -13.84 11.66
C ILE A 31 10.73 -14.05 11.62
N THR A 32 11.53 -12.98 11.62
CA THR A 32 13.00 -13.09 11.60
C THR A 32 13.60 -13.36 12.99
N GLY A 33 12.87 -13.05 14.06
CA GLY A 33 13.39 -13.04 15.44
C GLY A 33 14.31 -11.86 15.73
N ASP A 34 14.57 -10.97 14.77
CA ASP A 34 15.49 -9.84 14.89
C ASP A 34 14.76 -8.50 14.64
N PRO A 35 14.63 -7.62 15.66
CA PRO A 35 14.00 -6.32 15.50
C PRO A 35 14.76 -5.40 14.53
N TYR A 36 16.08 -5.58 14.41
CA TYR A 36 16.90 -4.77 13.52
C TYR A 36 16.65 -5.12 12.05
N ALA A 37 16.52 -6.41 11.73
CA ALA A 37 16.05 -6.87 10.43
C ALA A 37 14.65 -6.31 10.11
N GLY A 38 13.71 -6.35 11.05
CA GLY A 38 12.36 -5.82 10.86
C GLY A 38 12.34 -4.32 10.53
N LEU A 39 13.13 -3.53 11.25
CA LEU A 39 13.28 -2.09 10.99
C LEU A 39 13.90 -1.83 9.61
N LYS A 40 14.96 -2.57 9.24
CA LYS A 40 15.61 -2.45 7.92
C LYS A 40 14.65 -2.77 6.79
N ILE A 41 13.84 -3.83 6.91
CA ILE A 41 12.85 -4.22 5.91
C ILE A 41 11.79 -3.12 5.77
N GLY A 42 11.25 -2.63 6.88
CA GLY A 42 10.25 -1.55 6.86
C GLY A 42 10.76 -0.24 6.25
N LEU A 43 12.00 0.16 6.56
CA LEU A 43 12.61 1.35 5.96
C LEU A 43 12.93 1.16 4.48
N ALA A 44 13.47 0.00 4.10
CA ALA A 44 13.74 -0.33 2.71
C ALA A 44 12.46 -0.31 1.88
N GLU A 45 11.37 -0.90 2.39
CA GLU A 45 10.06 -0.94 1.72
C GLU A 45 9.55 0.47 1.36
N ILE A 46 9.70 1.45 2.26
CA ILE A 46 9.26 2.83 2.00
C ILE A 46 10.01 3.42 0.81
N THR A 47 11.32 3.24 0.75
CA THR A 47 12.16 3.78 -0.31
C THR A 47 11.97 3.02 -1.62
N THR A 48 12.02 1.68 -1.60
CA THR A 48 11.93 0.85 -2.81
C THR A 48 10.54 0.93 -3.43
N LYS A 49 9.46 0.77 -2.65
CA LYS A 49 8.09 0.82 -3.20
C LYS A 49 7.78 2.20 -3.77
N SER A 50 8.33 3.28 -3.21
CA SER A 50 8.14 4.62 -3.79
C SER A 50 8.81 4.73 -5.16
N ILE A 51 10.04 4.23 -5.31
CA ILE A 51 10.77 4.22 -6.59
C ILE A 51 10.09 3.28 -7.59
N LEU A 52 9.77 2.05 -7.19
CA LEU A 52 9.12 1.05 -8.03
C LEU A 52 7.73 1.51 -8.48
N TYR A 53 6.95 2.15 -7.61
CA TYR A 53 5.65 2.70 -7.98
C TYR A 53 5.79 3.80 -9.03
N TYR A 54 6.76 4.71 -8.85
CA TYR A 54 7.06 5.73 -9.84
C TYR A 54 7.44 5.08 -11.19
N LEU A 55 8.36 4.12 -11.19
CA LEU A 55 8.77 3.43 -12.41
C LEU A 55 7.60 2.67 -13.06
N HIS A 56 6.78 1.99 -12.27
CA HIS A 56 5.57 1.29 -12.74
C HIS A 56 4.62 2.25 -13.44
N GLU A 57 4.34 3.40 -12.84
CA GLU A 57 3.47 4.41 -13.45
C GLU A 57 4.09 5.01 -14.72
N ARG A 58 5.40 5.25 -14.75
CA ARG A 58 6.12 5.72 -15.95
C ARG A 58 6.08 4.69 -17.07
N VAL A 59 6.24 3.42 -16.77
CA VAL A 59 6.12 2.32 -17.72
C VAL A 59 4.70 2.26 -18.27
N TRP A 60 3.67 2.34 -17.42
CA TRP A 60 2.26 2.38 -17.85
C TRP A 60 1.85 3.65 -18.60
N PHE A 61 2.55 4.76 -18.37
CA PHE A 61 2.39 5.98 -19.15
C PHE A 61 3.01 5.83 -20.54
N LYS A 62 4.17 5.17 -20.66
CA LYS A 62 4.83 4.90 -21.95
C LYS A 62 4.12 3.80 -22.76
N ILE A 63 3.57 2.78 -22.10
CA ILE A 63 2.77 1.71 -22.73
C ILE A 63 1.37 2.20 -23.13
N ASN A 64 1.10 3.51 -23.10
CA ASN A 64 -0.17 4.05 -23.56
C ASN A 64 -0.28 3.80 -25.09
N LEU A 65 -0.84 2.63 -25.43
CA LEU A 65 -1.29 2.17 -26.73
C LEU A 65 -2.41 3.09 -27.19
N SER A 66 -2.01 4.26 -27.69
CA SER A 66 -2.88 5.10 -28.48
C SER A 66 -2.35 5.07 -29.90
N LYS A 67 -2.98 4.24 -30.75
CA LYS A 67 -2.85 4.44 -32.19
C LYS A 67 -3.56 5.74 -32.63
N GLU A 68 -4.38 6.38 -31.78
CA GLU A 68 -5.26 7.52 -32.17
C GLU A 68 -5.54 8.56 -31.07
N GLY A 69 -4.56 8.96 -30.26
CA GLY A 69 -4.69 10.08 -29.30
C GLY A 69 -5.73 9.98 -28.15
N VAL A 70 -6.62 8.99 -28.09
CA VAL A 70 -7.66 8.90 -27.03
C VAL A 70 -7.19 8.03 -25.87
N SER A 71 -6.94 8.64 -24.70
CA SER A 71 -6.72 7.91 -23.45
C SER A 71 -8.02 7.23 -23.01
N LEU A 72 -8.25 6.01 -23.47
CA LEU A 72 -9.33 5.19 -22.92
C LEU A 72 -8.93 4.79 -21.49
N GLU A 73 -9.45 5.54 -20.51
CA GLU A 73 -9.63 5.15 -19.11
C GLU A 73 -10.52 3.89 -19.04
N SER A 74 -10.01 2.77 -19.55
CA SER A 74 -10.72 1.51 -19.56
C SER A 74 -10.59 0.85 -18.19
N ARG A 75 -11.72 0.39 -17.64
CA ARG A 75 -11.76 -0.43 -16.41
C ARG A 75 -10.73 -1.59 -16.43
N LYS A 76 -10.42 -2.12 -17.62
CA LYS A 76 -9.40 -3.15 -17.83
C LYS A 76 -7.97 -2.68 -17.50
N ARG A 77 -7.61 -1.43 -17.85
CA ARG A 77 -6.29 -0.85 -17.56
C ARG A 77 -6.10 -0.65 -16.06
N HIS A 78 -7.11 -0.12 -15.36
CA HIS A 78 -7.05 0.07 -13.91
C HIS A 78 -6.92 -1.26 -13.15
N LEU A 79 -7.63 -2.30 -13.60
CA LEU A 79 -7.48 -3.64 -13.06
C LEU A 79 -6.08 -4.21 -13.31
N ALA A 80 -5.56 -4.09 -14.53
CA ALA A 80 -4.22 -4.56 -14.89
C ALA A 80 -3.12 -3.83 -14.10
N LYS A 81 -3.22 -2.49 -13.96
CA LYS A 81 -2.33 -1.69 -13.10
C LYS A 81 -2.34 -2.19 -11.65
N THR A 82 -3.53 -2.47 -11.12
CA THR A 82 -3.68 -2.97 -9.74
C THR A 82 -3.01 -4.33 -9.57
N ILE A 83 -3.29 -5.29 -10.46
CA ILE A 83 -2.72 -6.64 -10.38
C ILE A 83 -1.19 -6.59 -10.54
N THR A 84 -0.69 -5.86 -11.53
CA THR A 84 0.75 -5.72 -11.76
C THR A 84 1.45 -5.05 -10.58
N TRP A 85 0.86 -4.01 -9.99
CA TRP A 85 1.42 -3.37 -8.80
C TRP A 85 1.44 -4.32 -7.59
N ARG A 86 0.40 -5.13 -7.40
CA ARG A 86 0.37 -6.11 -6.30
C ARG A 86 1.47 -7.16 -6.46
N ILE A 87 1.69 -7.66 -7.67
CA ILE A 87 2.76 -8.63 -7.91
C ILE A 87 4.14 -8.00 -7.66
N VAL A 88 4.41 -6.83 -8.26
CA VAL A 88 5.71 -6.14 -8.12
C VAL A 88 5.97 -5.77 -6.65
N GLY A 89 4.98 -5.22 -5.95
CA GLY A 89 5.13 -4.80 -4.56
C GLY A 89 5.35 -5.97 -3.60
N THR A 90 4.66 -7.10 -3.80
CA THR A 90 4.87 -8.30 -2.96
C THR A 90 6.24 -8.94 -3.22
N LEU A 91 6.65 -9.01 -4.49
CA LEU A 91 7.98 -9.52 -4.85
C LEU A 91 9.11 -8.64 -4.29
N ASP A 92 8.91 -7.32 -4.27
CA ASP A 92 9.86 -6.39 -3.64
C ASP A 92 9.99 -6.66 -2.14
N THR A 93 8.88 -6.74 -1.39
CA THR A 93 8.93 -7.10 0.04
C THR A 93 9.67 -8.43 0.24
N MET A 94 9.32 -9.47 -0.51
CA MET A 94 9.95 -10.79 -0.38
C MET A 94 11.45 -10.72 -0.70
N THR A 95 11.84 -9.98 -1.74
CA THR A 95 13.24 -9.84 -2.12
C THR A 95 14.04 -9.10 -1.04
N LEU A 96 13.50 -7.99 -0.54
CA LEU A 96 14.12 -7.24 0.55
C LEU A 96 14.22 -8.06 1.83
N ALA A 97 13.14 -8.74 2.21
CA ALA A 97 13.11 -9.60 3.37
C ALA A 97 14.14 -10.74 3.23
N TRP A 98 14.31 -11.32 2.05
CA TRP A 98 15.31 -12.36 1.82
C TRP A 98 16.73 -11.80 1.93
N ILE A 99 17.03 -10.68 1.26
CA ILE A 99 18.36 -10.06 1.29
C ILE A 99 18.75 -9.66 2.73
N ILE A 100 17.80 -9.11 3.49
CA ILE A 100 18.07 -8.59 4.84
C ILE A 100 18.12 -9.73 5.87
N SER A 101 17.23 -10.71 5.80
CA SER A 101 17.19 -11.82 6.76
C SER A 101 18.13 -12.97 6.41
N GLY A 102 18.60 -13.06 5.16
CA GLY A 102 19.35 -14.20 4.63
C GLY A 102 18.52 -15.47 4.43
N ASN A 103 17.22 -15.47 4.78
CA ASN A 103 16.37 -16.66 4.79
C ASN A 103 15.19 -16.52 3.81
N PRO A 104 15.14 -17.30 2.72
CA PRO A 104 14.06 -17.22 1.74
C PRO A 104 12.71 -17.70 2.28
N LEU A 105 12.70 -18.60 3.28
CA LEU A 105 11.47 -19.05 3.93
C LEU A 105 10.84 -17.94 4.77
N ALA A 106 11.67 -17.22 5.53
CA ALA A 106 11.23 -16.05 6.30
C ALA A 106 10.67 -14.96 5.38
N ALA A 107 11.33 -14.73 4.23
CA ALA A 107 10.86 -13.78 3.23
C ALA A 107 9.48 -14.12 2.65
N LEU A 108 9.24 -15.40 2.33
CA LEU A 108 7.95 -15.88 1.86
C LEU A 108 6.86 -15.71 2.93
N GLN A 109 7.18 -16.07 4.19
CA GLN A 109 6.26 -15.88 5.31
C GLN A 109 5.90 -14.41 5.52
N ILE A 110 6.87 -13.49 5.44
CA ILE A 110 6.64 -12.04 5.55
C ILE A 110 5.74 -11.57 4.42
N GLY A 111 6.03 -11.93 3.16
CA GLY A 111 5.23 -11.53 2.01
C GLY A 111 3.77 -12.02 2.08
N LEU A 112 3.56 -13.27 2.49
CA LEU A 112 2.20 -13.82 2.67
C LEU A 112 1.48 -13.19 3.85
N ALA A 113 2.15 -13.03 4.99
CA ALA A 113 1.60 -12.40 6.17
C ALA A 113 1.19 -10.95 5.88
N GLU A 114 2.02 -10.18 5.17
CA GLU A 114 1.74 -8.80 4.77
C GLU A 114 0.45 -8.69 3.95
N VAL A 115 0.22 -9.60 3.00
CA VAL A 115 -1.00 -9.58 2.18
C VAL A 115 -2.24 -9.76 3.06
N VAL A 116 -2.24 -10.74 3.95
CA VAL A 116 -3.39 -11.06 4.82
C VAL A 116 -3.64 -9.96 5.85
N THR A 117 -2.60 -9.53 6.55
CA THR A 117 -2.67 -8.53 7.62
C THR A 117 -3.05 -7.16 7.09
N LYS A 118 -2.46 -6.69 5.98
CA LYS A 118 -2.84 -5.40 5.38
C LYS A 118 -4.28 -5.41 4.90
N MET A 119 -4.83 -6.53 4.44
CA MET A 119 -6.27 -6.61 4.13
C MET A 119 -7.13 -6.42 5.39
N LEU A 120 -6.79 -7.13 6.48
CA LEU A 120 -7.50 -7.02 7.76
C LEU A 120 -7.42 -5.61 8.35
N PHE A 121 -6.21 -5.06 8.46
CA PHE A 121 -5.99 -3.72 9.00
C PHE A 121 -6.62 -2.63 8.14
N TYR A 122 -6.62 -2.78 6.82
CA TYR A 122 -7.29 -1.82 5.95
C TYR A 122 -8.79 -1.80 6.20
N TYR A 123 -9.42 -2.98 6.33
CA TYR A 123 -10.83 -3.07 6.66
C TYR A 123 -11.15 -2.42 8.01
N LEU A 124 -10.36 -2.72 9.06
CA LEU A 124 -10.54 -2.14 10.39
C LEU A 124 -10.30 -0.63 10.39
N HIS A 125 -9.30 -0.15 9.66
CA HIS A 125 -8.99 1.26 9.49
C HIS A 125 -10.15 2.01 8.83
N GLU A 126 -10.70 1.49 7.75
CA GLU A 126 -11.84 2.09 7.07
C GLU A 126 -13.09 2.07 7.97
N ARG A 127 -13.30 0.99 8.73
CA ARG A 127 -14.42 0.89 9.68
C ARG A 127 -14.29 1.88 10.84
N ALA A 128 -13.08 2.10 11.36
CA ALA A 128 -12.80 3.11 12.36
C ALA A 128 -13.08 4.52 11.81
N TRP A 129 -12.59 4.81 10.59
CA TRP A 129 -12.85 6.09 9.92
C TRP A 129 -14.31 6.33 9.59
N TYR A 130 -15.10 5.29 9.32
CA TYR A 130 -16.55 5.41 9.12
C TYR A 130 -17.27 5.97 10.35
N ARG A 131 -16.74 5.75 11.55
CA ARG A 131 -17.30 6.29 12.80
C ARG A 131 -16.85 7.73 13.09
N VAL A 132 -15.88 8.25 12.34
CA VAL A 132 -15.29 9.58 12.56
C VAL A 132 -15.85 10.57 11.53
N ASP A 133 -16.40 11.68 12.01
CA ASP A 133 -17.05 12.68 11.15
C ASP A 133 -16.09 13.76 10.62
N TYR A 134 -14.80 13.62 10.91
CA TYR A 134 -13.76 14.55 10.47
C TYR A 134 -13.79 14.75 8.95
N GLY A 135 -13.89 16.03 8.54
CA GLY A 135 -13.94 16.44 7.14
C GLY A 135 -15.28 16.22 6.43
N LEU A 136 -16.31 15.74 7.13
CA LEU A 136 -17.69 15.63 6.62
C LEU A 136 -18.51 16.85 7.10
N ARG A 137 -19.33 17.42 6.21
CA ARG A 137 -20.02 18.70 6.48
C ARG A 137 -21.40 18.53 7.14
N ASP A 138 -22.03 17.34 7.05
CA ASP A 138 -23.36 17.10 7.62
C ASP A 138 -23.55 15.60 7.94
N ARG A 139 -23.28 15.17 9.18
CA ARG A 139 -23.79 13.88 9.70
C ARG A 139 -24.91 14.05 10.73
N ASN A 140 -25.15 15.26 11.22
CA ASN A 140 -26.18 15.56 12.22
C ASN A 140 -27.23 16.56 11.68
N LYS A 141 -28.04 16.12 10.72
CA LYS A 141 -29.35 16.71 10.41
C LYS A 141 -30.39 15.60 10.22
N THR A 142 -30.54 14.72 11.19
CA THR A 142 -31.75 13.89 11.41
C THR A 142 -31.52 12.99 12.61
N LEU A 143 -31.90 13.47 13.78
CA LEU A 143 -32.66 12.74 14.80
C LEU A 143 -33.55 13.77 15.51
#